data_AF-A0A520IWW9-F1
#
_entry.id   AF-A0A520IWW9-F1
#
_cell.length_a   1.000
_cell.length_b   1.000
_cell.length_c   1.000
_cell.angle_alpha   90.00
_cell.angle_beta   90.00
_cell.angle_gamma   90.00
#
_symmetry.space_group_name_H-M   'P 1'
#
loop_
_entity.id
_entity.type
_entity.pdbx_description
1 polymer ?
#
loop_
_entity_poly.entity_id
_entity_poly.type
_entity_poly.pdbx_seq_one_letter_code
_entity_poly.pdbx_strand_id
1 'polypeptide(L)'
;MTELLKIDPYLEKVYPVDIDGSLVDVCRQIGARRLTIAGQQSIGIDDCSDAAYCDDEALYTEPLPPAFRLRTTGHIIYGCSLWHRVTQEGRLQAPAWTQSDLTTQVEFLGFIPLASAQANRSMLDDESFPLEEPEED
;
A
#
# COMPACT_ATOMS: atom_id res chain seq x y z
N MET A 1 -4.97 -2.81 21.37
CA MET A 1 -4.54 -1.76 20.44
C MET A 1 -3.30 -2.30 19.75
N THR A 2 -3.26 -2.16 18.43
CA THR A 2 -2.12 -2.61 17.62
C THR A 2 -1.34 -1.37 17.23
N GLU A 3 -0.03 -1.40 17.41
CA GLU A 3 0.85 -0.32 16.96
C GLU A 3 1.23 -0.57 15.50
N LEU A 4 0.94 0.41 14.63
CA LEU A 4 1.37 0.44 13.24
C LEU A 4 2.32 1.61 13.01
N LEU A 5 2.97 1.65 11.85
CA LEU A 5 3.81 2.77 11.46
C LEU A 5 3.09 3.62 10.42
N LYS A 6 2.86 4.90 10.73
CA LYS A 6 2.36 5.87 9.78
C LYS A 6 3.50 6.49 8.98
N ILE A 7 3.37 6.48 7.66
CA ILE A 7 4.21 7.23 6.74
C ILE A 7 3.42 8.47 6.34
N ASP A 8 3.97 9.64 6.66
CA ASP A 8 3.34 10.93 6.44
C ASP A 8 4.19 11.76 5.48
N PRO A 9 3.85 11.82 4.18
CA PRO A 9 4.61 12.58 3.19
C PRO A 9 4.42 14.10 3.31
N TYR A 10 3.45 14.58 4.09
CA TYR A 10 3.31 16.01 4.37
C TYR A 10 4.34 16.46 5.42
N LEU A 11 4.62 15.59 6.38
CA LEU A 11 5.60 15.85 7.44
C LEU A 11 6.99 15.28 7.14
N GLU A 12 7.12 14.51 6.06
CA GLU A 12 8.31 13.74 5.69
C GLU A 12 8.81 12.86 6.85
N LYS A 13 7.87 12.16 7.50
CA LYS A 13 8.16 11.37 8.71
C LYS A 13 7.48 10.02 8.70
N VAL A 14 8.16 9.07 9.35
CA VAL A 14 7.59 7.79 9.76
C VAL A 14 7.48 7.81 11.28
N TYR A 15 6.31 7.48 11.83
CA TYR A 15 6.08 7.46 13.28
C TYR A 15 5.04 6.41 13.69
N PRO A 16 5.14 5.85 14.91
CA PRO A 16 4.17 4.89 15.40
C PRO A 16 2.81 5.54 15.64
N VAL A 17 1.74 4.79 15.41
CA VAL A 17 0.37 5.14 15.77
C VAL A 17 -0.36 3.93 16.35
N ASP A 18 -1.13 4.17 17.40
CA ASP A 18 -2.04 3.18 17.94
C ASP A 18 -3.32 3.13 17.12
N ILE A 19 -3.73 1.92 16.73
CA ILE A 19 -5.04 1.67 16.13
C ILE A 19 -5.89 0.74 17.00
N ASP A 20 -7.19 1.02 17.02
CA ASP A 20 -8.18 0.20 17.71
C ASP A 20 -8.55 -1.09 16.95
N GLY A 21 -8.06 -1.23 15.72
CA GLY A 21 -8.29 -2.37 14.83
C GLY A 21 -9.56 -2.25 13.97
N SER A 22 -10.34 -1.18 14.14
CA SER A 22 -11.48 -0.87 13.28
C SER A 22 -11.03 -0.27 11.96
N LEU A 23 -11.76 -0.61 10.90
CA LEU A 23 -11.54 0.00 9.58
C LEU A 23 -11.71 1.53 9.61
N VAL A 24 -12.62 2.03 10.46
CA VAL A 24 -12.89 3.47 10.61
C VAL A 24 -11.67 4.20 11.15
N ASP A 25 -11.00 3.63 12.15
CA ASP A 25 -9.78 4.23 12.70
C ASP A 25 -8.65 4.21 11.68
N VAL A 26 -8.43 3.07 10.98
CA VAL A 26 -7.45 2.98 9.89
C VAL A 26 -7.69 4.07 8.83
N CYS A 27 -8.92 4.20 8.33
CA CYS A 27 -9.30 5.23 7.38
C CYS A 27 -9.04 6.65 7.94
N ARG A 28 -9.38 6.90 9.21
CA ARG A 28 -9.15 8.19 9.87
C ARG A 28 -7.68 8.55 9.95
N GLN A 29 -6.82 7.58 10.27
CA GLN A 29 -5.38 7.81 10.43
C GLN A 29 -4.70 8.28 9.14
N ILE A 30 -5.15 7.79 7.99
CA ILE A 30 -4.57 8.16 6.68
C ILE A 30 -5.42 9.15 5.88
N GLY A 31 -6.60 9.52 6.37
CA GLY A 31 -7.52 10.42 5.68
C GLY A 31 -8.20 9.80 4.46
N ALA A 32 -8.32 8.47 4.40
CA ALA A 32 -8.88 7.75 3.25
C ALA A 32 -10.39 7.51 3.39
N ARG A 33 -11.07 7.46 2.26
CA ARG A 33 -12.44 6.93 2.16
C ARG A 33 -12.48 5.50 1.64
N ARG A 34 -11.54 5.15 0.77
CA ARG A 34 -11.37 3.80 0.24
C ARG A 34 -9.94 3.35 0.45
N LEU A 35 -9.77 2.23 1.12
CA LEU A 35 -8.46 1.65 1.32
C LEU A 35 -8.07 0.79 0.12
N THR A 36 -6.81 0.89 -0.25
CA THR A 36 -6.12 -0.10 -1.06
C THR A 36 -4.82 -0.51 -0.37
N ILE A 37 -4.22 -1.59 -0.87
CA ILE A 37 -2.96 -2.12 -0.35
C ILE A 37 -1.89 -1.92 -1.43
N ALA A 38 -0.77 -1.32 -1.05
CA ALA A 38 0.35 -1.07 -1.94
C ALA A 38 1.69 -1.42 -1.29
N GLY A 39 2.73 -1.59 -2.11
CA GLY A 39 4.08 -1.78 -1.62
C GLY A 39 4.30 -3.10 -0.89
N GLN A 40 3.46 -4.10 -1.19
CA GLN A 40 3.48 -5.39 -0.52
C GLN A 40 4.85 -6.06 -0.66
N GLN A 41 5.37 -6.56 0.46
CA GLN A 41 6.55 -7.39 0.51
C GLN A 41 6.29 -8.62 1.38
N SER A 42 6.87 -9.74 0.96
CA SER A 42 6.87 -10.97 1.73
C SER A 42 8.21 -11.10 2.42
N ILE A 43 8.19 -11.20 3.74
CA ILE A 43 9.40 -11.35 4.56
C ILE A 43 9.45 -12.82 4.95
N GLY A 44 10.37 -13.56 4.34
CA GLY A 44 10.34 -15.03 4.31
C GLY A 44 10.39 -15.73 5.67
N ILE A 45 9.89 -16.99 5.63
CA ILE A 45 9.70 -18.04 6.65
C ILE A 45 8.28 -18.09 7.24
N ASP A 46 7.59 -16.97 7.40
CA ASP A 46 6.22 -16.95 7.92
C ASP A 46 5.21 -16.59 6.83
N ASP A 47 3.99 -17.15 6.89
CA ASP A 47 2.86 -16.81 6.01
C ASP A 47 2.28 -15.41 6.32
N CYS A 48 3.15 -14.41 6.34
CA CYS A 48 2.84 -13.02 6.64
C CYS A 48 3.31 -12.11 5.50
N SER A 49 2.60 -11.01 5.32
CA SER A 49 2.99 -9.96 4.39
C SER A 49 2.96 -8.60 5.06
N ASP A 50 4.01 -7.83 4.82
CA ASP A 50 4.05 -6.41 5.15
C ASP A 50 3.55 -5.61 3.94
N ALA A 51 2.72 -4.61 4.18
CA ALA A 51 2.22 -3.72 3.13
C ALA A 51 1.79 -2.36 3.69
N ALA A 52 1.48 -1.43 2.79
CA ALA A 52 0.92 -0.13 3.12
C ALA A 52 -0.58 -0.08 2.82
N TYR A 53 -1.41 0.28 3.82
CA TYR A 53 -2.74 0.82 3.56
C TYR A 53 -2.60 2.25 3.07
N CYS A 54 -3.22 2.55 1.93
CA CYS A 54 -3.26 3.89 1.35
C CYS A 54 -4.66 4.21 0.80
N ASP A 55 -4.89 5.49 0.49
CA ASP A 55 -6.12 5.95 -0.12
C ASP A 55 -6.14 5.64 -1.62
N ASP A 56 -7.07 4.78 -2.04
CA ASP A 56 -7.28 4.46 -3.46
C ASP A 56 -7.77 5.69 -4.24
N GLU A 57 -8.43 6.63 -3.56
CA GLU A 57 -8.98 7.84 -4.18
C GLU A 57 -7.97 8.98 -4.35
N ALA A 58 -6.77 8.85 -3.77
CA ALA A 58 -5.74 9.90 -3.79
C ALA A 58 -5.32 10.29 -5.21
N LEU A 59 -5.39 9.35 -6.16
CA LEU A 59 -5.00 9.57 -7.55
C LEU A 59 -6.05 10.35 -8.36
N TYR A 60 -7.28 10.45 -7.86
CA TYR A 60 -8.39 11.14 -8.54
C TYR A 60 -8.68 12.52 -7.96
N THR A 61 -7.92 12.96 -6.96
CA THR A 61 -8.09 14.26 -6.30
C THR A 61 -6.99 15.21 -6.76
N GLU A 62 -7.37 16.30 -7.42
CA GLU A 62 -6.43 17.38 -7.77
C GLU A 62 -6.50 18.53 -6.76
N PRO A 63 -5.34 19.06 -6.29
CA PRO A 63 -3.99 18.60 -6.61
C PRO A 63 -3.67 17.26 -5.94
N LEU A 64 -2.80 16.47 -6.58
CA LEU A 64 -2.32 15.21 -5.99
C LEU A 64 -1.64 15.48 -4.64
N PRO A 65 -1.86 14.62 -3.63
CA PRO A 65 -1.17 14.74 -2.36
C PRO A 65 0.32 14.45 -2.54
N PRO A 66 1.19 14.89 -1.62
CA PRO A 66 2.60 14.59 -1.69
C PRO A 66 2.80 13.07 -1.61
N ALA A 67 3.82 12.60 -2.33
CA ALA A 67 4.09 11.18 -2.50
C ALA A 67 5.37 10.76 -1.79
N PHE A 68 5.49 9.46 -1.58
CA PHE A 68 6.73 8.81 -1.22
C PHE A 68 6.94 7.55 -2.06
N ARG A 69 8.19 7.12 -2.16
CA ARG A 69 8.60 5.89 -2.82
C ARG A 69 9.15 4.92 -1.80
N LEU A 70 8.71 3.66 -1.87
CA LEU A 70 9.37 2.56 -1.18
C LEU A 70 10.59 2.14 -1.99
N ARG A 71 11.78 2.23 -1.41
CA ARG A 71 13.04 1.90 -2.09
C ARG A 71 13.14 0.44 -2.47
N THR A 72 12.57 -0.46 -1.67
CA THR A 72 12.61 -1.91 -1.90
C THR A 72 11.81 -2.34 -3.12
N THR A 73 10.62 -1.77 -3.33
CA THR A 73 9.69 -2.17 -4.40
C THR A 73 9.64 -1.16 -5.55
N GLY A 74 10.15 0.05 -5.35
CA GLY A 74 10.01 1.17 -6.28
C GLY A 74 8.59 1.76 -6.33
N HIS A 75 7.62 1.22 -5.56
CA HIS A 75 6.25 1.70 -5.56
C HIS A 75 6.17 3.14 -5.06
N ILE A 76 5.46 3.98 -5.82
CA ILE A 76 5.12 5.35 -5.44
C ILE A 76 3.71 5.35 -4.88
N ILE A 77 3.56 5.93 -3.69
CA ILE A 77 2.29 6.03 -2.97
C ILE A 77 2.02 7.51 -2.69
N TYR A 78 0.79 7.93 -2.99
CA TYR A 78 0.33 9.31 -2.85
C TYR A 78 -0.47 9.46 -1.55
N GLY A 79 -0.11 10.44 -0.72
CA GLY A 79 -0.76 10.69 0.56
C GLY A 79 -0.25 9.81 1.71
N CYS A 80 -0.88 9.97 2.88
CA CYS A 80 -0.52 9.22 4.08
C CYS A 80 -0.74 7.72 3.90
N SER A 81 0.05 6.92 4.59
CA SER A 81 -0.11 5.46 4.58
C SER A 81 0.16 4.83 5.93
N LEU A 82 -0.45 3.68 6.20
CA LEU A 82 -0.16 2.86 7.36
C LEU A 82 0.55 1.59 6.93
N TRP A 83 1.77 1.43 7.40
CA TRP A 83 2.53 0.20 7.24
C TRP A 83 2.05 -0.83 8.26
N HIS A 84 1.66 -2.00 7.77
CA HIS A 84 1.06 -3.07 8.54
C HIS A 84 1.63 -4.42 8.15
N ARG A 85 1.55 -5.38 9.08
CA ARG A 85 1.79 -6.80 8.82
C ARG A 85 0.49 -7.56 9.00
N VAL A 86 0.18 -8.44 8.06
CA VAL A 86 -1.03 -9.27 8.08
C VAL A 86 -0.63 -10.74 7.91
N THR A 87 -1.22 -11.62 8.73
CA THR A 87 -1.10 -13.08 8.59
C THR A 87 -1.99 -13.60 7.47
N GLN A 88 -1.80 -14.84 7.03
CA GLN A 88 -2.68 -15.48 6.04
C GLN A 88 -4.15 -15.52 6.46
N GLU A 89 -4.44 -15.58 7.77
CA GLU A 89 -5.80 -15.55 8.31
C GLU A 89 -6.38 -14.12 8.41
N GLY A 90 -5.66 -13.11 7.89
CA GLY A 90 -6.11 -11.73 7.86
C GLY A 90 -5.93 -10.98 9.19
N ARG A 91 -5.12 -11.50 10.12
CA ARG A 91 -4.91 -10.84 11.42
C ARG A 91 -3.82 -9.77 11.31
N LEU A 92 -4.14 -8.57 11.79
CA LEU A 92 -3.16 -7.47 11.93
C LEU A 92 -2.15 -7.79 13.04
N GLN A 93 -0.88 -7.59 12.72
CA GLN A 93 0.26 -7.69 13.62
C GLN A 93 1.11 -6.43 13.54
N ALA A 94 2.01 -6.27 14.52
CA ALA A 94 3.05 -5.26 14.45
C ALA A 94 3.91 -5.50 13.19
N PRO A 95 4.29 -4.44 12.46
CA PRO A 95 5.13 -4.57 11.28
C PRO A 95 6.47 -5.25 11.59
N ALA A 96 7.03 -5.96 10.60
CA ALA A 96 8.34 -6.58 10.77
C ALA A 96 9.46 -5.54 10.85
N TRP A 97 9.30 -4.46 10.08
CA TRP A 97 10.22 -3.33 10.09
C TRP A 97 9.98 -2.43 11.27
N THR A 98 11.07 -2.04 11.92
CA THR A 98 11.04 -0.97 12.91
C THR A 98 10.79 0.37 12.22
N GLN A 99 10.43 1.40 13.00
CA GLN A 99 10.35 2.77 12.50
C GLN A 99 11.64 3.19 11.77
N SER A 100 12.80 2.82 12.30
CA SER A 100 14.11 3.17 11.72
C SER A 100 14.35 2.47 10.38
N ASP A 101 14.00 1.18 10.30
CA ASP A 101 14.11 0.41 9.05
C ASP A 101 13.21 1.03 7.98
N LEU A 102 11.94 1.24 8.30
CA LEU A 102 10.97 1.81 7.35
C LEU A 102 11.37 3.23 6.92
N THR A 103 11.90 4.05 7.83
CA THR A 103 12.41 5.39 7.50
C THR A 103 13.54 5.33 6.48
N THR A 104 14.42 4.33 6.58
CA THR A 104 15.50 4.12 5.61
C THR A 104 14.96 3.66 4.24
N GLN A 105 13.86 2.92 4.23
CA GLN A 105 13.22 2.41 3.01
C GLN A 105 12.27 3.39 2.34
N VAL A 106 11.93 4.51 2.99
CA VAL A 106 11.04 5.54 2.43
C VAL A 106 11.87 6.67 1.83
N GLU A 107 11.50 7.07 0.62
CA GLU A 107 11.99 8.28 -0.03
C GLU A 107 10.84 9.24 -0.25
N PHE A 108 10.83 10.37 0.45
CA PHE A 108 9.82 11.40 0.26
C PHE A 108 10.07 12.15 -1.04
N LEU A 109 9.04 12.21 -1.89
CA LEU A 109 9.11 12.84 -3.22
C LEU A 109 8.44 14.22 -3.22
N GLY A 110 7.63 14.51 -2.20
CA GLY A 110 6.82 15.73 -2.14
C GLY A 110 5.74 15.74 -3.23
N PHE A 111 5.38 16.94 -3.69
CA PHE A 111 4.35 17.12 -4.72
C PHE A 111 4.92 16.83 -6.11
N ILE A 112 4.65 15.64 -6.62
CA ILE A 112 5.04 15.21 -7.97
C ILE A 112 3.80 14.96 -8.83
N PRO A 113 3.91 15.10 -10.17
CA PRO A 113 2.87 14.64 -11.09
C PRO A 113 2.56 13.16 -10.88
N LEU A 114 1.42 12.70 -11.41
CA LEU A 114 1.11 11.27 -11.46
C LEU A 114 2.27 10.56 -12.17
N ALA A 115 2.94 9.66 -11.45
CA ALA A 115 4.03 8.89 -12.02
C ALA A 115 3.49 8.13 -13.23
N SER A 116 4.19 8.22 -14.36
CA SER A 116 3.77 7.66 -15.66
C SER A 116 3.69 6.12 -15.70
N ALA A 117 3.51 5.46 -14.56
CA ALA A 117 3.63 4.02 -14.37
C ALA A 117 2.65 3.49 -13.31
N GLN A 118 1.35 3.67 -13.54
CA GLN A 118 0.38 2.56 -13.39
C GLN A 118 -0.08 2.06 -14.78
N ALA A 119 0.73 2.28 -15.83
CA ALA A 119 0.50 1.76 -17.19
C ALA A 119 0.49 0.22 -17.31
N ASN A 120 0.71 -0.53 -16.22
CA ASN A 120 0.66 -1.99 -16.18
C ASN A 120 -0.55 -2.56 -15.40
N ARG A 121 -1.62 -1.78 -15.19
CA ARG A 121 -2.91 -2.33 -14.73
C ARG A 121 -3.83 -2.78 -15.88
N SER A 122 -3.36 -2.78 -17.13
CA SER A 122 -4.08 -3.29 -18.32
C SER A 122 -3.72 -4.75 -18.68
N MET A 123 -3.25 -5.55 -17.73
CA MET A 123 -2.84 -6.96 -17.93
C MET A 123 -3.60 -7.94 -17.02
N LEU A 124 -4.78 -7.55 -16.50
CA LEU A 124 -5.64 -8.44 -15.69
C LEU A 124 -7.06 -8.62 -16.27
N ASP A 125 -7.32 -8.15 -17.50
CA ASP A 125 -8.60 -8.35 -18.21
C ASP A 125 -8.44 -9.22 -19.48
N ASP A 126 -7.42 -10.08 -19.55
CA ASP A 126 -7.26 -11.01 -20.70
C ASP A 126 -7.11 -12.46 -20.24
N GLU A 127 -8.02 -12.92 -19.37
CA GLU A 127 -8.39 -14.35 -19.31
C GLU A 127 -9.49 -14.62 -20.34
N SER A 128 -9.19 -14.31 -21.61
CA SER A 128 -9.90 -14.88 -22.75
C SER A 128 -9.49 -16.36 -22.84
N PHE A 129 -10.19 -17.23 -22.10
CA PHE A 129 -10.09 -18.67 -22.31
C PHE A 129 -10.31 -18.97 -23.81
N PRO A 130 -9.39 -19.64 -24.51
CA PRO A 130 -9.70 -20.14 -25.84
C PRO A 130 -10.81 -21.19 -25.68
N LEU A 131 -12.00 -20.88 -26.21
CA LEU A 131 -13.02 -21.89 -26.46
C LEU A 131 -12.44 -22.85 -27.48
N GLU A 132 -12.03 -24.05 -27.04
CA GLU A 132 -11.83 -25.18 -27.94
C GLU A 132 -13.16 -25.44 -28.65
N GLU A 133 -13.22 -25.16 -29.95
CA GLU A 133 -14.31 -25.62 -30.80
C GLU A 133 -14.28 -27.16 -30.80
N PRO A 134 -15.42 -27.84 -30.59
CA PRO A 134 -15.46 -29.29 -30.73
C PRO A 134 -15.26 -29.62 -32.22
N GLU A 135 -14.23 -30.40 -32.52
CA GLU A 135 -14.05 -31.02 -33.83
C GLU A 135 -15.31 -31.83 -34.18
N GLU A 136 -15.99 -31.44 -35.26
CA GLU A 136 -17.03 -32.25 -35.89
C GLU A 136 -16.34 -33.37 -36.67
N ASP A 137 -16.61 -34.62 -36.28
CA ASP A 137 -16.47 -35.83 -37.10
C ASP A 137 -17.83 -36.55 -37.21
#